data_AF-A0A938W6C8-F1
#
_entry.id   AF-A0A938W6C8-F1
#
_cell.length_a   1.000
_cell.length_b   1.000
_cell.length_c   1.000
_cell.angle_alpha   90.00
_cell.angle_beta   90.00
_cell.angle_gamma   90.00
#
_symmetry.space_group_name_H-M   'P 1'
#
loop_
_entity.id
_entity.type
_entity.pdbx_description
1 polymer ?
#
loop_
_entity_poly.entity_id
_entity_poly.type
_entity_poly.pdbx_seq_one_letter_code
_entity_poly.pdbx_strand_id
1 'polypeptide(L)'
;MRALPLHLEAGADIRRALEALAQREGAEGFVLSVVGNLRRAAFACPGRDQPTVLEGELEIITLQGTVGPQGVHLHLSFSDAECQVWGGHLEHGSQILRGADLLVGFLTAPTGSAPASPGQAHRSGEPRVQITVAEGCPWSSRALRMLRSLGIPHHTQVSDTGPVPLIQIDGQPIGGYDALAELHGRGELEALRQP
;
A
#
# COMPACT_ATOMS: atom_id res chain seq x y z
N MET A 1 -0.09 14.74 -0.82
CA MET A 1 0.45 13.95 -1.94
C MET A 1 1.33 14.85 -2.79
N ARG A 2 2.51 14.39 -3.20
CA ARG A 2 3.37 15.05 -4.18
C ARG A 2 3.34 14.24 -5.46
N ALA A 3 2.86 14.84 -6.56
CA ALA A 3 2.84 14.20 -7.87
C ALA A 3 4.18 14.44 -8.58
N LEU A 4 4.74 13.40 -9.18
CA LEU A 4 6.00 13.43 -9.90
C LEU A 4 5.81 12.87 -11.31
N PRO A 5 6.15 13.63 -12.38
CA PRO A 5 6.18 13.08 -13.73
C PRO A 5 7.41 12.18 -13.90
N LEU A 6 7.23 11.09 -14.65
CA LEU A 6 8.29 10.17 -15.06
C LEU A 6 8.15 9.89 -16.55
N HIS A 7 9.17 10.26 -17.33
CA HIS A 7 9.28 9.86 -18.73
C HIS A 7 10.17 8.63 -18.86
N LEU A 8 9.75 7.66 -19.67
CA LEU A 8 10.51 6.45 -19.97
C LEU A 8 10.79 6.38 -21.47
N GLU A 9 12.07 6.22 -21.80
CA GLU A 9 12.58 6.10 -23.16
C GLU A 9 12.40 4.68 -23.72
N ALA A 10 12.50 4.56 -25.04
CA ALA A 10 12.53 3.28 -25.75
C ALA A 10 13.48 2.27 -25.09
N GLY A 11 13.00 1.03 -24.91
CA GLY A 11 13.76 -0.06 -24.30
C GLY A 11 13.75 -0.08 -22.76
N ALA A 12 13.32 0.98 -22.09
CA ALA A 12 13.18 0.99 -20.64
C ALA A 12 12.15 -0.06 -20.17
N ASP A 13 12.43 -0.70 -19.03
CA ASP A 13 11.50 -1.61 -18.36
C ASP A 13 10.65 -0.81 -17.36
N ILE A 14 9.33 -0.78 -17.55
CA ILE A 14 8.42 0.03 -16.73
C ILE A 14 8.51 -0.36 -15.26
N ARG A 15 8.47 -1.66 -14.95
CA ARG A 15 8.45 -2.15 -13.57
C ARG A 15 9.75 -1.77 -12.87
N ARG A 16 10.90 -2.00 -13.51
CA ARG A 16 12.21 -1.60 -12.96
C ARG A 16 12.32 -0.10 -12.75
N ALA A 17 11.77 0.70 -13.67
CA ALA A 17 11.83 2.15 -13.56
C ALA A 17 10.98 2.67 -12.38
N LEU A 18 9.80 2.09 -12.16
CA LEU A 18 8.95 2.43 -11.01
C LEU A 18 9.55 1.95 -9.68
N GLU A 19 10.15 0.76 -9.65
CA GLU A 19 10.92 0.27 -8.49
C GLU A 19 12.07 1.25 -8.17
N ALA A 20 12.87 1.65 -9.17
CA ALA A 20 13.98 2.59 -8.98
C ALA A 20 13.52 4.00 -8.57
N LEU A 21 12.40 4.47 -9.12
CA LEU A 21 11.77 5.72 -8.70
C LEU A 21 11.33 5.64 -7.23
N ALA A 22 10.66 4.56 -6.81
CA ALA A 22 10.22 4.39 -5.43
C ALA A 22 11.39 4.36 -4.44
N GLN A 23 12.48 3.68 -4.78
CA GLN A 23 13.72 3.69 -3.98
C GLN A 23 14.30 5.10 -3.85
N ARG A 24 14.35 5.86 -4.95
CA ARG A 24 14.89 7.23 -4.95
C ARG A 24 14.06 8.17 -4.09
N GLU A 25 12.73 8.09 -4.18
CA GLU A 25 11.85 9.00 -3.44
C GLU A 25 11.68 8.56 -1.97
N GLY A 26 11.96 7.30 -1.64
CA GLY A 26 11.91 6.79 -0.27
C GLY A 26 10.51 6.83 0.35
N ALA A 27 9.45 6.83 -0.47
CA ALA A 27 8.08 7.03 -0.04
C ALA A 27 7.11 6.09 -0.75
N GLU A 28 6.01 5.78 -0.09
CA GLU A 28 4.88 5.04 -0.65
C GLU A 28 4.05 5.94 -1.57
N GLY A 29 3.45 5.35 -2.60
CA GLY A 29 2.68 6.08 -3.59
C GLY A 29 1.85 5.18 -4.49
N PHE A 30 1.21 5.83 -5.47
CA PHE A 30 0.38 5.18 -6.47
C PHE A 30 0.70 5.70 -7.86
N VAL A 31 0.59 4.84 -8.88
CA VAL A 31 0.55 5.30 -10.27
C VAL A 31 -0.81 5.97 -10.50
N LEU A 32 -0.80 7.25 -10.87
CA LEU A 32 -2.01 8.04 -11.09
C LEU A 32 -2.45 8.02 -12.55
N SER A 33 -1.49 8.02 -13.47
CA SER A 33 -1.74 8.04 -14.92
C SER A 33 -0.55 7.47 -15.67
N VAL A 34 -0.83 6.95 -16.86
CA VAL A 34 0.15 6.51 -17.85
C VAL A 34 -0.39 6.79 -19.26
N VAL A 35 0.50 7.12 -20.18
CA VAL A 35 0.28 7.07 -21.62
C VAL A 35 1.57 6.63 -22.29
N GLY A 36 1.49 5.78 -23.30
CA GLY A 36 2.67 5.30 -24.02
C GLY A 36 2.48 3.94 -24.64
N ASN A 37 3.57 3.36 -25.14
CA ASN A 37 3.55 2.08 -25.82
C ASN A 37 4.69 1.15 -25.42
N LEU A 38 4.43 -0.13 -25.59
CA LEU A 38 5.34 -1.22 -25.32
C LEU A 38 5.69 -1.93 -26.62
N ARG A 39 6.94 -2.39 -26.70
CA ARG A 39 7.36 -3.36 -27.72
C ARG A 39 7.16 -4.80 -27.24
N ARG A 40 7.07 -4.95 -25.92
CA ARG A 40 6.95 -6.21 -25.19
C ARG A 40 6.21 -5.97 -23.88
N ALA A 41 5.19 -6.75 -23.60
CA ALA A 41 4.48 -6.78 -22.32
C ALA A 41 4.65 -8.15 -21.67
N ALA A 42 5.14 -8.19 -20.43
CA ALA A 42 5.20 -9.37 -19.59
C ALA A 42 4.22 -9.22 -18.43
N PHE A 43 3.29 -10.15 -18.29
CA PHE A 43 2.23 -10.05 -17.29
C PHE A 43 1.75 -11.43 -16.83
N ALA A 44 1.44 -11.56 -15.55
CA ALA A 44 0.88 -12.79 -14.98
C ALA A 44 -0.65 -12.75 -15.00
N CYS A 45 -1.25 -13.86 -15.45
CA CYS A 45 -2.68 -14.10 -15.37
C CYS A 45 -2.98 -15.02 -14.17
N PRO A 46 -4.15 -14.88 -13.51
CA PRO A 46 -4.54 -15.78 -12.43
C PRO A 46 -4.45 -17.25 -12.83
N GLY A 47 -3.83 -18.07 -11.96
CA GLY A 47 -3.72 -19.52 -12.16
C GLY A 47 -2.65 -19.99 -13.15
N ARG A 48 -1.72 -19.11 -13.55
CA ARG A 48 -0.55 -19.48 -14.36
C ARG A 48 0.74 -19.28 -13.56
N ASP A 49 1.63 -20.27 -13.61
CA ASP A 49 2.91 -20.22 -12.89
C ASP A 49 3.96 -19.34 -13.58
N GLN A 50 3.82 -19.16 -14.90
CA GLN A 50 4.75 -18.36 -15.70
C GLN A 50 4.06 -17.11 -16.27
N PRO A 51 4.79 -15.98 -16.38
CA PRO A 51 4.28 -14.79 -17.05
C PRO A 51 3.92 -15.07 -18.50
N THR A 52 2.80 -14.51 -18.95
CA THR A 52 2.49 -14.39 -20.37
C THR A 52 3.34 -13.26 -20.96
N VAL A 53 3.87 -13.48 -22.16
CA VAL A 53 4.65 -12.47 -22.89
C VAL A 53 3.97 -12.22 -24.24
N LEU A 54 3.71 -10.95 -24.54
CA LEU A 54 3.25 -10.50 -25.85
C LEU A 54 4.24 -9.47 -26.39
N GLU A 55 4.55 -9.57 -27.68
CA GLU A 55 5.48 -8.68 -28.40
C GLU A 55 4.76 -8.11 -29.63
N GLY A 56 5.06 -6.86 -29.96
CA GLY A 56 4.39 -6.12 -31.03
C GLY A 56 4.33 -4.63 -30.74
N GLU A 57 3.56 -3.87 -31.52
CA GLU A 57 3.19 -2.50 -31.16
C GLU A 57 1.98 -2.53 -30.23
N LEU A 58 2.23 -2.33 -28.93
CA LEU A 58 1.22 -2.44 -27.89
C LEU A 58 0.97 -1.06 -27.26
N GLU A 59 -0.27 -0.59 -27.27
CA GLU A 59 -0.63 0.71 -26.68
C GLU A 59 -1.09 0.50 -25.22
N ILE A 60 -0.49 1.23 -24.28
CA ILE A 60 -0.84 1.14 -22.85
C ILE A 60 -2.17 1.85 -22.64
N ILE A 61 -3.16 1.13 -22.11
CA ILE A 61 -4.48 1.68 -21.78
C ILE A 61 -4.52 2.08 -20.30
N THR A 62 -4.07 1.20 -19.41
CA THR A 62 -3.99 1.49 -17.97
C THR A 62 -2.75 0.89 -17.35
N LEU A 63 -2.17 1.60 -16.37
CA LEU A 63 -1.21 1.09 -15.41
C LEU A 63 -1.61 1.62 -14.04
N GLN A 64 -1.92 0.74 -13.12
CA GLN A 64 -2.48 1.07 -11.81
C GLN A 64 -1.81 0.24 -10.73
N GLY A 65 -1.65 0.81 -9.54
CA GLY A 65 -1.12 0.08 -8.41
C GLY A 65 -0.27 0.91 -7.47
N THR A 66 0.34 0.23 -6.51
CA THR A 66 1.19 0.84 -5.47
C THR A 66 2.67 0.81 -5.87
N VAL A 67 3.38 1.83 -5.42
CA VAL A 67 4.84 1.91 -5.51
C VAL A 67 5.43 2.27 -4.15
N GLY A 68 6.48 1.58 -3.73
CA GLY A 68 7.14 1.84 -2.46
C GLY A 68 8.57 1.29 -2.39
N PRO A 69 9.36 1.69 -1.39
CA PRO A 69 10.74 1.20 -1.22
C PRO A 69 10.83 -0.30 -0.94
N GLN A 70 9.74 -0.94 -0.53
CA GLN A 70 9.70 -2.39 -0.31
C GLN A 70 9.32 -3.18 -1.56
N GLY A 71 8.82 -2.51 -2.60
CA GLY A 71 8.39 -3.13 -3.84
C GLY A 71 7.25 -2.38 -4.51
N VAL A 72 6.82 -2.90 -5.64
CA VAL A 72 5.68 -2.38 -6.41
C VAL A 72 4.65 -3.47 -6.60
N HIS A 73 3.37 -3.11 -6.64
CA HIS A 73 2.29 -4.00 -7.03
C HIS A 73 1.47 -3.30 -8.11
N LEU A 74 1.68 -3.72 -9.36
CA LEU A 74 1.18 -3.02 -10.53
C LEU A 74 0.35 -3.96 -11.40
N HIS A 75 -0.81 -3.49 -11.86
CA HIS A 75 -1.62 -4.12 -12.88
C HIS A 75 -1.61 -3.25 -14.14
N LEU A 76 -1.57 -3.89 -15.30
CA LEU A 76 -1.51 -3.26 -16.62
C LEU A 76 -2.67 -3.77 -17.49
N SER A 77 -3.23 -2.88 -18.32
CA SER A 77 -3.94 -3.28 -19.54
C SER A 77 -3.39 -2.55 -20.77
N PHE A 78 -3.42 -3.23 -21.91
CA PHE A 78 -2.90 -2.73 -23.18
C PHE A 78 -3.67 -3.33 -24.36
N SER A 79 -3.65 -2.65 -25.51
CA SER A 79 -4.19 -3.16 -26.77
C SER A 79 -3.10 -3.54 -27.76
N ASP A 80 -3.35 -4.58 -28.55
CA ASP A 80 -2.55 -4.91 -29.74
C ASP A 80 -3.03 -4.14 -31.00
N ALA A 81 -2.41 -4.44 -32.15
CA ALA A 81 -2.71 -3.82 -33.43
C ALA A 81 -4.12 -4.15 -33.95
N GLU A 82 -4.74 -5.21 -33.45
CA GLU A 82 -6.12 -5.62 -33.75
C GLU A 82 -7.13 -5.05 -32.75
N CYS A 83 -6.70 -4.14 -31.86
CA CYS A 83 -7.50 -3.54 -30.78
C CYS A 83 -8.00 -4.56 -29.74
N GLN A 84 -7.41 -5.74 -29.63
CA GLN A 84 -7.73 -6.67 -28.55
C GLN A 84 -7.04 -6.21 -27.26
N VAL A 85 -7.78 -6.24 -26.15
CA VAL A 85 -7.27 -5.77 -24.86
C VAL A 85 -6.82 -6.95 -24.00
N TRP A 86 -5.58 -6.85 -23.54
CA TRP A 86 -4.93 -7.81 -22.66
C TRP A 86 -4.63 -7.16 -21.32
N GLY A 87 -4.45 -7.96 -20.26
CA GLY A 87 -4.08 -7.41 -18.96
C GLY A 87 -3.79 -8.46 -17.89
N GLY A 88 -3.16 -8.00 -16.82
CA GLY A 88 -2.77 -8.83 -15.68
C GLY A 88 -1.84 -8.09 -14.72
N HIS A 89 -1.23 -8.84 -13.82
CA HIS A 89 -0.18 -8.31 -12.94
C HIS A 89 1.08 -8.04 -13.77
N LEU A 90 1.64 -6.84 -13.66
CA LEU A 90 2.81 -6.42 -14.43
C LEU A 90 4.06 -7.16 -13.95
N GLU A 91 4.73 -7.86 -14.84
CA GLU A 91 5.99 -8.54 -14.57
C GLU A 91 7.17 -7.81 -15.18
N HIS A 92 8.38 -8.15 -14.72
CA HIS A 92 9.62 -7.67 -15.33
C HIS A 92 9.71 -8.10 -16.80
N GLY A 93 10.34 -7.25 -17.61
CA GLY A 93 10.51 -7.43 -19.05
C GLY A 93 9.47 -6.72 -19.91
N SER A 94 8.61 -5.89 -19.32
CA SER A 94 7.68 -5.02 -20.05
C SER A 94 8.41 -3.75 -20.53
N GLN A 95 8.72 -3.69 -21.83
CA GLN A 95 9.66 -2.74 -22.40
C GLN A 95 8.97 -1.70 -23.29
N ILE A 96 9.33 -0.43 -23.09
CA ILE A 96 8.85 0.70 -23.90
C ILE A 96 9.25 0.56 -25.37
N LEU A 97 8.34 0.88 -26.29
CA LEU A 97 8.64 0.94 -27.73
C LEU A 97 9.21 2.30 -28.13
N ARG A 98 8.44 3.38 -27.97
CA ARG A 98 8.85 4.76 -28.33
C ARG A 98 9.01 5.65 -27.10
N GLY A 99 8.01 5.64 -26.22
CA GLY A 99 8.00 6.45 -25.01
C GLY A 99 6.82 6.11 -24.12
N ALA A 100 6.95 6.36 -22.82
CA ALA A 100 5.83 6.38 -21.90
C ALA A 100 5.97 7.49 -20.87
N ASP A 101 4.89 8.24 -20.68
CA ASP A 101 4.77 9.28 -19.66
C ASP A 101 3.87 8.77 -18.54
N LEU A 102 4.39 8.82 -17.31
CA LEU A 102 3.71 8.40 -16.11
C LEU A 102 3.59 9.58 -15.15
N LEU A 103 2.49 9.60 -14.40
CA LEU A 103 2.34 10.46 -13.23
C LEU A 103 2.26 9.58 -12.00
N VAL A 104 3.20 9.75 -11.07
CA VAL A 104 3.26 8.98 -9.83
C VAL A 104 2.99 9.90 -8.64
N GLY A 105 2.02 9.53 -7.81
CA GLY A 105 1.63 10.27 -6.61
C GLY A 105 2.26 9.67 -5.38
N PHE A 106 3.25 10.34 -4.80
CA PHE A 106 3.82 9.95 -3.52
C PHE A 106 3.00 10.52 -2.38
N LEU A 107 2.62 9.66 -1.45
CA LEU A 107 1.92 10.07 -0.24
C LEU A 107 2.85 10.92 0.60
N THR A 108 2.35 12.08 1.01
CA THR A 108 3.04 12.86 2.03
C THR A 108 2.82 12.08 3.32
N ALA A 109 3.89 11.68 4.01
CA ALA A 109 3.76 11.27 5.41
C ALA A 109 2.92 12.35 6.12
N PRO A 110 1.91 12.00 6.91
CA PRO A 110 1.00 12.98 7.49
C PRO A 110 1.80 14.10 8.15
N THR A 111 1.83 15.28 7.52
CA THR A 111 2.31 16.52 8.11
C THR A 111 1.29 16.88 9.17
N GLY A 112 1.53 16.36 10.37
CA GLY A 112 0.55 16.37 11.45
C GLY A 112 0.09 14.97 11.86
N SER A 113 0.98 14.16 12.44
CA SER A 113 0.72 13.97 13.87
C SER A 113 0.81 15.38 14.43
N ALA A 114 -0.31 16.00 14.81
CA ALA A 114 -0.24 17.13 15.75
C ALA A 114 0.84 16.76 16.78
N PRO A 115 1.71 17.70 17.22
CA PRO A 115 2.67 17.37 18.27
C PRO A 115 1.89 16.58 19.29
N ALA A 116 2.28 15.31 19.51
CA ALA A 116 1.57 14.42 20.41
C ALA A 116 1.29 15.29 21.62
N SER A 117 0.00 15.56 21.90
CA SER A 117 -0.39 16.32 23.08
C SER A 117 0.53 15.86 24.19
N PRO A 118 1.33 16.76 24.78
CA PRO A 118 2.56 16.43 25.49
C PRO A 118 2.28 15.19 26.29
N GLY A 119 3.00 14.11 25.93
CA GLY A 119 2.62 12.74 26.24
C GLY A 119 1.89 12.70 27.56
N GLN A 120 0.63 12.28 27.55
CA GLN A 120 0.01 11.86 28.79
C GLN A 120 0.87 10.70 29.25
N ALA A 121 1.83 11.03 30.12
CA ALA A 121 2.65 10.07 30.81
C ALA A 121 1.66 9.03 31.32
N HIS A 122 1.89 7.79 30.90
CA HIS A 122 1.07 6.66 31.26
C HIS A 122 0.85 6.71 32.78
N ARG A 123 -0.37 7.04 33.20
CA ARG A 123 -0.71 7.00 34.62
C ARG A 123 -0.59 5.53 35.00
N SER A 124 0.30 5.23 35.93
CA SER A 124 0.49 3.86 36.43
C SER A 124 -0.88 3.25 36.76
N GLY A 125 -1.34 2.29 35.96
CA GLY A 125 -2.63 1.60 36.13
C GLY A 125 -3.63 1.71 34.96
N GLU A 126 -3.37 2.50 33.92
CA GLU A 126 -4.21 2.49 32.70
C GLU A 126 -3.73 1.43 31.68
N PRO A 127 -4.62 0.84 30.88
CA PRO A 127 -4.20 -0.12 29.85
C PRO A 127 -3.33 0.55 28.78
N ARG A 128 -2.20 -0.08 28.45
CA ARG A 128 -1.23 0.38 27.44
C ARG A 128 -1.80 0.46 26.03
N VAL A 129 -2.87 -0.28 25.75
CA VAL A 129 -3.54 -0.31 24.44
C VAL A 129 -4.78 0.57 24.48
N GLN A 130 -4.89 1.50 23.54
CA GLN A 130 -6.11 2.25 23.26
C GLN A 130 -6.60 1.92 21.86
N ILE A 131 -7.91 1.80 21.68
CA ILE A 131 -8.53 1.54 20.38
C ILE A 131 -9.70 2.47 20.16
N THR A 132 -9.63 3.25 19.07
CA THR A 132 -10.76 4.01 18.54
C THR A 132 -11.54 3.14 17.56
N VAL A 133 -12.85 3.04 17.74
CA VAL A 133 -13.75 2.24 16.92
C VAL A 133 -14.92 3.07 16.37
N ALA A 134 -15.59 2.57 15.34
CA ALA A 134 -16.87 3.10 14.89
C ALA A 134 -17.95 2.02 14.93
N GLU A 135 -19.20 2.44 15.14
CA GLU A 135 -20.36 1.56 15.13
C GLU A 135 -20.50 0.89 13.75
N GLY A 136 -20.79 -0.42 13.73
CA GLY A 136 -20.95 -1.20 12.49
C GLY A 136 -19.66 -1.48 11.69
N CYS A 137 -18.49 -0.98 12.11
CA CYS A 137 -17.23 -1.22 11.39
C CYS A 137 -16.71 -2.68 11.60
N PRO A 138 -16.65 -3.52 10.56
CA PRO A 138 -16.22 -4.92 10.69
C PRO A 138 -14.79 -5.06 11.22
N TRP A 139 -13.90 -4.14 10.83
CA TRP A 139 -12.51 -4.12 11.25
C TRP A 139 -12.36 -3.76 12.73
N SER A 140 -13.21 -2.87 13.23
CA SER A 140 -13.27 -2.55 14.66
C SER A 140 -13.70 -3.77 15.48
N SER A 141 -14.72 -4.49 15.03
CA SER A 141 -15.17 -5.73 15.67
C SER A 141 -14.08 -6.81 15.67
N ARG A 142 -13.32 -6.95 14.57
CA ARG A 142 -12.20 -7.90 14.48
C ARG A 142 -11.05 -7.53 15.40
N ALA A 143 -10.65 -6.27 15.47
CA ALA A 143 -9.57 -5.80 16.35
C ALA A 143 -9.92 -6.02 17.81
N LEU A 144 -11.12 -5.62 18.22
CA LEU A 144 -11.62 -5.83 19.59
C LEU A 144 -11.70 -7.33 19.95
N ARG A 145 -12.13 -8.18 19.02
CA ARG A 145 -12.14 -9.64 19.22
C ARG A 145 -10.73 -10.17 19.44
N MET A 146 -9.76 -9.74 18.63
CA MET A 146 -8.35 -10.15 18.78
C MET A 146 -7.79 -9.75 20.15
N LEU A 147 -7.93 -8.49 20.54
CA LEU A 147 -7.43 -8.00 21.85
C LEU A 147 -8.05 -8.79 23.01
N ARG A 148 -9.36 -9.04 22.99
CA ARG A 148 -10.04 -9.86 24.00
C ARG A 148 -9.56 -11.30 24.00
N SER A 149 -9.41 -11.93 22.83
CA SER A 149 -8.93 -13.32 22.73
C SER A 149 -7.50 -13.49 23.24
N LEU A 150 -6.66 -12.48 23.07
CA LEU A 150 -5.27 -12.47 23.57
C LEU A 150 -5.16 -12.07 25.05
N GLY A 151 -6.26 -11.65 25.68
CA GLY A 151 -6.26 -11.17 27.06
C GLY A 151 -5.51 -9.86 27.26
N ILE A 152 -5.46 -8.99 26.24
CA ILE A 152 -4.74 -7.72 26.28
C ILE A 152 -5.67 -6.64 26.87
N PRO A 153 -5.32 -6.03 28.02
CA PRO A 153 -6.06 -4.91 28.57
C PRO A 153 -6.07 -3.74 27.59
N HIS A 154 -7.25 -3.17 27.31
CA HIS A 154 -7.38 -2.06 26.37
C HIS A 154 -8.50 -1.09 26.78
N HIS A 155 -8.31 0.19 26.45
CA HIS A 155 -9.34 1.21 26.53
C HIS A 155 -10.00 1.39 25.16
N THR A 156 -11.34 1.37 25.11
CA THR A 156 -12.09 1.56 23.86
C THR A 156 -12.75 2.92 23.86
N GLN A 157 -12.55 3.66 22.77
CA GLN A 157 -13.23 4.93 22.51
C GLN A 157 -13.99 4.84 21.18
N VAL A 158 -15.19 5.43 21.10
CA VAL A 158 -15.96 5.50 19.85
C VAL A 158 -15.70 6.84 19.17
N SER A 159 -15.53 6.83 17.84
CA SER A 159 -15.45 8.04 17.01
C SER A 159 -16.24 7.88 15.72
N ASP A 160 -16.99 8.93 15.37
CA ASP A 160 -17.73 9.03 14.11
C ASP A 160 -16.91 9.70 13.00
N THR A 161 -15.66 10.07 13.30
CA THR A 161 -14.75 10.77 12.38
C THR A 161 -13.35 10.15 12.38
N GLY A 162 -12.70 10.14 11.22
CA GLY A 162 -11.35 9.61 11.06
C GLY A 162 -11.28 8.10 10.76
N PRO A 163 -10.07 7.57 10.54
CA PRO A 163 -9.88 6.15 10.23
C PRO A 163 -10.15 5.28 11.46
N VAL A 164 -10.96 4.23 11.28
CA VAL A 164 -11.29 3.25 12.33
C VAL A 164 -11.15 1.81 11.81
N PRO A 165 -10.63 0.87 12.61
CA PRO A 165 -10.09 1.10 13.95
C PRO A 165 -8.75 1.84 13.90
N LEU A 166 -8.47 2.66 14.91
CA LEU A 166 -7.15 3.22 15.17
C LEU A 166 -6.65 2.65 16.50
N ILE A 167 -5.54 1.92 16.48
CA ILE A 167 -4.93 1.34 17.66
C ILE A 167 -3.70 2.18 18.04
N GLN A 168 -3.57 2.43 19.34
CA GLN A 168 -2.41 3.06 19.95
C GLN A 168 -1.84 2.15 21.03
N ILE A 169 -0.51 2.06 21.08
CA ILE A 169 0.24 1.37 22.13
C ILE A 169 1.14 2.40 22.79
N ASP A 170 1.06 2.53 24.11
CA ASP A 170 1.84 3.51 24.88
C ASP A 170 1.68 4.95 24.35
N GLY A 171 0.46 5.28 23.88
CA GLY A 171 0.11 6.57 23.29
C GLY A 171 0.60 6.79 21.86
N GLN A 172 1.30 5.83 21.26
CA GLN A 172 1.76 5.91 19.86
C GLN A 172 0.82 5.14 18.92
N PRO A 173 0.34 5.77 17.83
CA PRO A 173 -0.50 5.09 16.86
C PRO A 173 0.27 4.03 16.08
N ILE A 174 -0.24 2.81 16.06
CA ILE A 174 0.32 1.71 15.25
C ILE A 174 -0.46 1.49 13.94
N GLY A 175 -1.64 2.11 13.80
CA GLY A 175 -2.51 1.95 12.62
C GLY A 175 -3.79 1.19 12.94
N GLY A 176 -4.32 0.46 11.94
CA GLY A 176 -5.58 -0.26 12.05
C GLY A 176 -5.43 -1.76 12.34
N TYR A 177 -6.49 -2.53 12.01
CA TYR A 177 -6.53 -3.97 12.29
C TYR A 177 -5.34 -4.74 11.68
N ASP A 178 -4.92 -4.39 10.46
CA ASP A 178 -3.85 -5.11 9.78
C ASP A 178 -2.50 -4.97 10.51
N ALA A 179 -2.20 -3.77 11.01
CA ALA A 179 -1.00 -3.54 11.82
C ALA A 179 -1.03 -4.34 13.14
N LEU A 180 -2.21 -4.41 13.79
CA LEU A 180 -2.39 -5.23 14.98
C LEU A 180 -2.19 -6.72 14.67
N ALA A 181 -2.72 -7.21 13.55
CA ALA A 181 -2.58 -8.60 13.12
C ALA A 181 -1.12 -8.95 12.76
N GLU A 182 -0.39 -8.02 12.17
CA GLU A 182 1.03 -8.17 11.88
C GLU A 182 1.88 -8.29 13.15
N LEU A 183 1.67 -7.40 14.13
CA LEU A 183 2.32 -7.50 15.44
C LEU A 183 1.99 -8.82 16.15
N HIS A 184 0.75 -9.29 16.03
CA HIS A 184 0.36 -10.60 16.55
C HIS A 184 1.14 -11.73 15.88
N GLY A 185 1.25 -11.71 14.55
CA GLY A 185 1.99 -12.70 13.78
C GLY A 185 3.48 -12.76 14.12
N ARG A 186 4.04 -11.65 14.60
CA ARG A 186 5.44 -11.55 15.07
C ARG A 186 5.61 -11.88 16.56
N GLY A 187 4.54 -12.12 17.31
CA GLY A 187 4.57 -12.38 18.76
C GLY A 187 4.78 -11.14 19.63
N GLU A 188 4.81 -9.94 19.04
CA GLU A 188 5.15 -8.69 19.73
C GLU A 188 4.04 -8.21 20.70
N LEU A 189 2.82 -8.74 20.55
CA LEU A 189 1.71 -8.42 21.45
C LEU A 189 1.77 -9.15 22.80
N GLU A 190 2.66 -10.12 22.98
CA GLU A 190 2.77 -10.88 24.24
C GLU A 190 3.13 -9.97 25.43
N ALA A 191 3.98 -8.97 25.20
CA ALA A 191 4.40 -8.00 26.21
C ALA A 191 3.26 -7.08 26.69
N LEU A 192 2.11 -7.07 26.01
CA LEU A 192 0.96 -6.22 26.32
C LEU A 192 -0.11 -6.94 27.14
N ARG A 193 0.10 -8.22 27.46
CA ARG A 193 -0.84 -9.02 28.27
C ARG A 193 -0.77 -8.67 29.76
N GLN A 194 0.28 -7.98 30.19
CA GLN A 194 0.46 -7.53 31.57
C GLN A 194 0.10 -6.04 31.67
N PRO A 195 -0.64 -5.61 32.71
CA PRO A 195 -1.04 -4.23 32.93
C PRO A 195 0.15 -3.30 33.19
#